data_AF-A0A523PNT4-F1
#
_entry.id   AF-A0A523PNT4-F1
#
_cell.length_a   1.000
_cell.length_b   1.000
_cell.length_c   1.000
_cell.angle_alpha   90.00
_cell.angle_beta   90.00
_cell.angle_gamma   90.00
#
_symmetry.space_group_name_H-M   'P 1'
#
loop_
_entity.id
_entity.type
_entity.pdbx_description
1 polymer ?
#
loop_
_entity_poly.entity_id
_entity_poly.type
_entity_poly.pdbx_seq_one_letter_code
_entity_poly.pdbx_strand_id
1 'polypeptide(L)'
;MASSGQRGSALVPALIAVLAVSAMSAGLLQLSSAVTRRQQGSAATSRAFYLAEAGLVEAYTGLAIAKTGNVGSQAAPAVFGDGLFWVEATENADGTVTLESTGMYGAGRATLSMVVEPIEITLSSLGFATSDDLKVNPDTLLDSFDSEQGSYASQVGTKLNNMAIVGSNGDVSIASGDMVYGDVVPGETGTATISAGAIVTGSVTPRSGKVEFPPIEVPAIASLPAFVHSGVVPLTIPPGEAGYDSITVDKYCTLILKGPLTLVVGDFILLKEGEISIDTTDGPVDIFVTGDLDLKASSLVTTGNSSPSDVTFMVSSSSTKSVSFGSDSEFHGFIYAPNADIHIAAKFEIFGGVVGKSLNLAAQGKMHYDLSLDPTREGVLPRFYSWRIVDIPTNIAANRSDPFAALGVDPATLLHPADAHEDQTLNLSYLNHSGLTVSFTGLESIFDWSQVDRVIWGTRDGDLFLTPGDVVKRAQATEDPNVALVSSKMTSKELAAALEDAAPVSDDALIEAAGRSPSMDPTDLEGVLLASGPSGGNPKLSQDVLLAAVASEGLDDSALASVLLDNSPLPQEVIDATLNKKPAMATNELDKVLAAQ
;
A
#
# COMPACT_ATOMS: atom_id res chain seq x y z
N MET A 1 47.40 109.59 7.11
CA MET A 1 46.26 108.88 6.49
C MET A 1 46.85 107.89 5.49
N ALA A 2 47.24 106.69 5.87
CA ALA A 2 46.45 105.53 6.33
C ALA A 2 45.62 104.90 5.21
N SER A 3 46.16 103.84 4.58
CA SER A 3 45.43 102.63 4.16
C SER A 3 46.40 101.55 3.65
N SER A 4 47.09 100.91 4.59
CA SER A 4 47.84 99.67 4.32
C SER A 4 46.89 98.47 4.24
N GLY A 5 46.93 97.74 3.12
CA GLY A 5 46.78 96.29 3.03
C GLY A 5 45.46 95.65 3.47
N GLN A 6 44.44 95.61 2.61
CA GLN A 6 43.28 94.70 2.75
C GLN A 6 42.82 94.12 1.40
N ARG A 7 43.71 93.47 0.65
CA ARG A 7 43.34 92.72 -0.57
C ARG A 7 43.29 91.19 -0.38
N GLY A 8 43.47 90.70 0.85
CA GLY A 8 43.46 89.27 1.17
C GLY A 8 42.38 88.79 2.17
N SER A 9 41.60 89.70 2.80
CA SER A 9 40.71 89.33 3.91
C SER A 9 39.41 88.64 3.50
N ALA A 10 38.90 88.87 2.27
CA ALA A 10 37.70 88.20 1.75
C ALA A 10 37.97 86.79 1.22
N LEU A 11 39.23 86.49 0.92
CA LEU A 11 39.67 85.21 0.37
C LEU A 11 39.60 84.10 1.43
N VAL A 12 39.92 84.43 2.68
CA VAL A 12 39.86 83.50 3.82
C VAL A 12 38.43 83.01 4.13
N PRO A 13 37.41 83.87 4.33
CA PRO A 13 36.04 83.42 4.58
C PRO A 13 35.41 82.72 3.38
N ALA A 14 35.75 83.13 2.15
CA ALA A 14 35.32 82.43 0.93
C ALA A 14 35.92 81.01 0.86
N LEU A 15 37.20 80.85 1.18
CA LEU A 15 37.86 79.54 1.25
C LEU A 15 37.23 78.65 2.34
N ILE A 16 36.96 79.22 3.52
CA ILE A 16 36.29 78.51 4.63
C ILE A 16 34.89 78.06 4.20
N ALA A 17 34.12 78.91 3.52
CA ALA A 17 32.79 78.57 3.02
C ALA A 17 32.85 77.45 1.97
N VAL A 18 33.80 77.51 1.02
CA VAL A 18 33.99 76.45 0.01
C VAL A 18 34.44 75.14 0.65
N LEU A 19 35.33 75.17 1.64
CA LEU A 19 35.75 73.98 2.39
C LEU A 19 34.60 73.38 3.19
N ALA A 20 33.77 74.21 3.82
CA ALA A 20 32.59 73.77 4.56
C ALA A 20 31.55 73.10 3.63
N VAL A 21 31.25 73.72 2.49
CA VAL A 21 30.34 73.14 1.48
C VAL A 21 30.91 71.85 0.91
N SER A 22 32.21 71.81 0.58
CA SER A 22 32.87 70.61 0.06
C SER A 22 32.86 69.45 1.07
N ALA A 23 33.10 69.74 2.36
CA ALA A 23 33.01 68.76 3.43
C ALA A 23 31.59 68.24 3.63
N MET A 24 30.57 69.12 3.55
CA MET A 24 29.16 68.72 3.61
C MET A 24 28.76 67.87 2.40
N SER A 25 29.16 68.24 1.18
CA SER A 25 28.90 67.45 -0.02
C SER A 25 29.56 66.06 0.05
N ALA A 26 30.81 65.98 0.51
CA ALA A 26 31.48 64.70 0.75
C ALA A 26 30.75 63.87 1.82
N GLY A 27 30.31 64.49 2.92
CA GLY A 27 29.52 63.84 3.97
C GLY A 27 28.18 63.32 3.48
N LEU A 28 27.45 64.09 2.67
CA LEU A 28 26.18 63.67 2.06
C LEU A 28 26.36 62.54 1.04
N LEU A 29 27.44 62.57 0.24
CA LEU A 29 27.77 61.48 -0.67
C LEU A 29 28.12 60.19 0.08
N GLN A 30 28.89 60.29 1.17
CA GLN A 30 29.20 59.15 2.04
C GLN A 30 27.94 58.59 2.72
N LEU A 31 27.06 59.46 3.22
CA LEU A 31 25.79 59.06 3.81
C LEU A 31 24.88 58.40 2.77
N SER A 32 24.73 59.00 1.60
CA SER A 32 23.95 58.44 0.49
C SER A 32 24.48 57.06 0.09
N SER A 33 25.80 56.92 -0.10
CA SER A 33 26.43 55.63 -0.39
C SER A 33 26.28 54.62 0.74
N ALA A 34 26.28 55.05 2.01
CA ALA A 34 26.02 54.18 3.15
C ALA A 34 24.55 53.73 3.20
N VAL A 35 23.60 54.61 2.91
CA VAL A 35 22.17 54.30 2.83
C VAL A 35 21.90 53.35 1.66
N THR A 36 22.44 53.60 0.47
CA THR A 36 22.30 52.71 -0.68
C THR A 36 22.87 51.32 -0.38
N ARG A 37 24.06 51.24 0.24
CA ARG A 37 24.63 49.94 0.64
C ARG A 37 23.77 49.20 1.66
N ARG A 38 23.18 49.91 2.64
CA ARG A 38 22.24 49.32 3.60
C ARG A 38 20.96 48.84 2.92
N GLN A 39 20.41 49.60 1.99
CA GLN A 39 19.21 49.22 1.23
C GLN A 39 19.47 47.98 0.36
N GLN A 40 20.60 47.94 -0.35
CA GLN A 40 21.00 46.78 -1.14
C GLN A 40 21.24 45.54 -0.26
N GLY A 41 21.91 45.69 0.88
CA GLY A 41 22.11 44.60 1.84
C GLY A 41 20.79 44.10 2.45
N SER A 42 19.86 45.01 2.76
CA SER A 42 18.53 44.66 3.24
C SER A 42 17.75 43.87 2.18
N ALA A 43 17.74 44.34 0.93
CA ALA A 43 17.04 43.66 -0.17
C ALA A 43 17.65 42.27 -0.45
N ALA A 44 18.97 42.15 -0.42
CA ALA A 44 19.65 40.88 -0.59
C ALA A 44 19.32 39.89 0.53
N THR A 45 19.25 40.37 1.78
CA THR A 45 18.88 39.54 2.94
C THR A 45 17.44 39.04 2.84
N SER A 46 16.49 39.89 2.43
CA SER A 46 15.11 39.46 2.20
C SER A 46 15.00 38.42 1.08
N ARG A 47 15.75 38.57 -0.02
CA ARG A 47 15.77 37.58 -1.11
C ARG A 47 16.37 36.24 -0.67
N ALA A 48 17.45 36.28 0.11
CA ALA A 48 18.04 35.06 0.68
C ALA A 48 17.08 34.34 1.63
N PHE A 49 16.30 35.09 2.41
CA PHE A 49 15.24 34.53 3.26
C PHE A 49 14.15 33.84 2.42
N TYR A 50 13.64 34.48 1.36
CA TYR A 50 12.65 33.85 0.48
C TYR A 50 13.19 32.62 -0.26
N LEU A 51 14.49 32.58 -0.59
CA LEU A 51 15.13 31.37 -1.15
C LEU A 51 15.19 30.25 -0.12
N ALA A 52 15.49 30.56 1.15
CA ALA A 52 15.46 29.56 2.21
C ALA A 52 14.03 29.04 2.43
N GLU A 53 13.01 29.90 2.38
CA GLU A 53 11.60 29.47 2.43
C GLU A 53 11.23 28.58 1.24
N ALA A 54 11.65 28.94 0.03
CA ALA A 54 11.43 28.12 -1.16
C ALA A 54 12.05 26.72 -1.00
N GLY A 55 13.25 26.64 -0.42
CA GLY A 55 13.86 25.35 -0.10
C GLY A 55 13.06 24.53 0.90
N LEU A 56 12.61 25.14 2.01
CA LEU A 56 11.77 24.43 2.98
C LEU A 56 10.48 23.92 2.33
N VAL A 57 9.84 24.72 1.47
CA VAL A 57 8.63 24.29 0.75
C VAL A 57 8.92 23.11 -0.17
N GLU A 58 10.02 23.16 -0.93
CA GLU A 58 10.42 22.08 -1.83
C GLU A 58 10.67 20.77 -1.07
N ALA A 59 11.44 20.83 0.02
CA ALA A 59 11.73 19.68 0.88
C ALA A 59 10.48 19.11 1.55
N TYR A 60 9.61 20.00 2.05
CA TYR A 60 8.33 19.65 2.65
C TYR A 60 7.40 18.95 1.66
N THR A 61 7.35 19.40 0.41
CA THR A 61 6.64 18.70 -0.66
C THR A 61 7.32 17.39 -1.06
N GLY A 62 8.65 17.33 -1.01
CA GLY A 62 9.42 16.11 -1.25
C GLY A 62 9.06 14.99 -0.27
N LEU A 63 8.90 15.32 1.00
CA LEU A 63 8.43 14.37 2.03
C LEU A 63 7.01 13.85 1.74
N ALA A 64 6.12 14.69 1.18
CA ALA A 64 4.77 14.28 0.79
C ALA A 64 4.73 13.26 -0.37
N ILE A 65 5.82 13.15 -1.14
CA ILE A 65 5.95 12.19 -2.26
C ILE A 65 7.04 11.14 -1.99
N ALA A 66 7.29 10.82 -0.71
CA ALA A 66 8.21 9.79 -0.25
C ALA A 66 9.70 9.98 -0.64
N LYS A 67 10.15 11.23 -0.80
CA LYS A 67 11.60 11.56 -0.89
C LYS A 67 12.19 11.81 0.50
N THR A 68 13.52 11.89 0.58
CA THR A 68 14.28 12.08 1.83
C THR A 68 14.06 13.44 2.52
N GLY A 69 13.52 14.42 1.79
CA GLY A 69 13.45 15.83 2.24
C GLY A 69 14.74 16.62 2.02
N ASN A 70 15.84 15.98 1.59
CA ASN A 70 17.05 16.67 1.17
C ASN A 70 16.87 17.28 -0.22
N VAL A 71 17.31 18.54 -0.40
CA VAL A 71 17.28 19.23 -1.69
C VAL A 71 18.63 19.89 -1.93
N GLY A 72 19.45 19.26 -2.77
CA GLY A 72 20.85 19.61 -2.99
C GLY A 72 21.68 19.52 -1.72
N SER A 73 22.93 19.93 -1.83
CA SER A 73 23.85 20.05 -0.69
C SER A 73 24.64 21.34 -0.77
N GLN A 74 25.36 21.69 0.29
CA GLN A 74 26.23 22.87 0.27
C GLN A 74 27.26 22.83 -0.89
N ALA A 75 27.72 21.63 -1.28
CA ALA A 75 28.66 21.43 -2.38
C ALA A 75 27.99 21.51 -3.77
N ALA A 76 26.72 21.10 -3.87
CA ALA A 76 25.92 21.11 -5.08
C ALA A 76 24.50 21.63 -4.78
N PRO A 77 24.33 22.96 -4.56
CA PRO A 77 23.06 23.52 -4.16
C PRO A 77 22.07 23.62 -5.34
N ALA A 78 20.79 23.68 -5.04
CA ALA A 78 19.74 23.92 -6.04
C ALA A 78 19.75 25.39 -6.49
N VAL A 79 19.62 25.63 -7.80
CA VAL A 79 19.59 26.98 -8.38
C VAL A 79 18.16 27.46 -8.64
N PHE A 80 17.82 28.63 -8.11
CA PHE A 80 16.51 29.25 -8.29
C PHE A 80 16.65 30.75 -8.59
N GLY A 81 16.44 31.12 -9.85
CA GLY A 81 16.72 32.48 -10.35
C GLY A 81 18.22 32.81 -10.26
N ASP A 82 18.56 34.00 -9.75
CA ASP A 82 19.96 34.42 -9.53
C ASP A 82 20.49 34.05 -8.13
N GLY A 83 19.82 33.11 -7.45
CA GLY A 83 20.22 32.64 -6.12
C GLY A 83 20.26 31.12 -6.05
N LEU A 84 20.69 30.63 -4.90
CA LEU A 84 20.79 29.21 -4.63
C LEU A 84 20.33 28.90 -3.21
N PHE A 85 19.91 27.66 -2.99
CA PHE A 85 19.65 27.12 -1.67
C PHE A 85 19.99 25.63 -1.60
N TRP A 86 20.06 25.09 -0.39
CA TRP A 86 20.02 23.65 -0.16
C TRP A 86 19.25 23.35 1.12
N VAL A 87 18.78 22.12 1.27
CA VAL A 87 18.04 21.66 2.45
C VAL A 87 18.63 20.37 2.98
N GLU A 88 18.88 20.36 4.27
CA GLU A 88 19.30 19.18 5.03
C GLU A 88 18.11 18.69 5.86
N ALA A 89 17.73 17.43 5.68
CA ALA A 89 16.70 16.72 6.42
C ALA A 89 17.36 15.79 7.44
N THR A 90 16.92 15.86 8.70
CA THR A 90 17.40 15.01 9.78
C THR A 90 16.21 14.36 10.47
N GLU A 91 16.19 13.03 10.48
CA GLU A 91 15.18 12.26 11.20
C GLU A 91 15.47 12.28 12.71
N ASN A 92 14.46 12.60 13.51
CA ASN A 92 14.55 12.65 14.96
C ASN A 92 14.10 11.31 15.56
N ALA A 93 14.55 11.00 16.78
CA ALA A 93 14.22 9.75 17.47
C ALA A 93 12.72 9.56 17.80
N ASP A 94 11.90 10.60 17.65
CA ASP A 94 10.44 10.59 17.86
C ASP A 94 9.64 10.42 16.56
N GLY A 95 10.29 10.16 15.42
CA GLY A 95 9.66 9.99 14.12
C GLY A 95 9.38 11.30 13.36
N THR A 96 9.70 12.46 13.95
CA THR A 96 9.62 13.75 13.24
C THR A 96 10.86 13.98 12.38
N VAL A 97 10.73 14.78 11.32
CA VAL A 97 11.84 15.20 10.45
C VAL A 97 12.10 16.69 10.64
N THR A 98 13.34 17.05 10.92
CA THR A 98 13.82 18.43 10.94
C THR A 98 14.38 18.78 9.56
N LEU A 99 13.82 19.78 8.90
CA LEU A 99 14.32 20.35 7.64
C LEU A 99 15.05 21.67 7.93
N GLU A 100 16.31 21.79 7.55
CA GLU A 100 17.09 23.03 7.63
C GLU A 100 17.50 23.51 6.24
N SER A 101 16.93 24.64 5.81
CA SER A 101 17.17 25.25 4.50
C SER A 101 18.05 26.48 4.61
N THR A 102 19.13 26.52 3.83
CA THR A 102 20.00 27.71 3.73
C THR A 102 19.90 28.34 2.34
N GLY A 103 19.45 29.59 2.29
CA GLY A 103 19.31 30.40 1.08
C GLY A 103 20.36 31.50 0.95
N MET A 104 20.86 31.72 -0.28
CA MET A 104 21.89 32.72 -0.57
C MET A 104 21.54 33.56 -1.81
N TYR A 105 21.60 34.89 -1.67
CA TYR A 105 21.40 35.85 -2.78
C TYR A 105 22.30 37.08 -2.63
N GLY A 106 23.15 37.38 -3.61
CA GLY A 106 24.12 38.48 -3.51
C GLY A 106 24.92 38.40 -2.19
N ALA A 107 24.87 39.44 -1.35
CA ALA A 107 25.47 39.45 0.00
C ALA A 107 24.54 38.90 1.12
N GLY A 108 23.29 38.60 0.81
CA GLY A 108 22.29 38.09 1.74
C GLY A 108 22.46 36.59 1.99
N ARG A 109 22.23 36.18 3.23
CA ARG A 109 22.24 34.78 3.70
C ARG A 109 21.13 34.63 4.72
N ALA A 110 20.42 33.51 4.68
CA ALA A 110 19.42 33.15 5.68
C ALA A 110 19.38 31.62 5.82
N THR A 111 19.15 31.14 7.04
CA THR A 111 18.93 29.73 7.34
C THR A 111 17.64 29.61 8.14
N LEU A 112 16.75 28.72 7.70
CA LEU A 112 15.45 28.49 8.30
C LEU A 112 15.33 27.01 8.64
N SER A 113 14.61 26.71 9.71
CA SER A 113 14.33 25.33 10.12
C SER A 113 12.83 25.14 10.27
N MET A 114 12.38 23.96 9.86
CA MET A 114 11.01 23.48 9.99
C MET A 114 11.05 22.07 10.61
N VAL A 115 10.17 21.80 11.58
CA VAL A 115 9.96 20.44 12.09
C VAL A 115 8.61 19.97 11.61
N VAL A 116 8.59 18.78 11.01
CA VAL A 116 7.39 18.17 10.45
C VAL A 116 7.28 16.71 10.88
N GLU A 117 6.06 16.22 10.99
CA GLU A 117 5.79 14.80 11.16
C GLU A 117 5.32 14.26 9.80
N PRO A 118 6.05 13.30 9.19
CA PRO A 118 5.56 12.63 7.99
C PRO A 118 4.23 11.95 8.32
N ILE A 119 3.28 12.01 7.39
CA ILE A 119 1.94 11.47 7.64
C ILE A 119 2.01 9.95 7.66
N GLU A 120 1.49 9.38 8.74
CA GLU A 120 1.25 7.95 8.82
C GLU A 120 0.22 7.55 7.75
N ILE A 121 0.60 6.61 6.90
CA ILE A 121 -0.34 5.92 6.00
C ILE A 121 -1.40 5.28 6.89
N THR A 122 -2.62 5.83 6.92
CA THR A 122 -3.72 5.20 7.65
C THR A 122 -4.13 3.93 6.92
N LEU A 123 -4.56 2.89 7.62
CA LEU A 123 -4.92 1.61 6.97
C LEU A 123 -6.04 1.77 5.95
N SER A 124 -6.93 2.75 6.16
CA SER A 124 -8.00 3.13 5.26
C SER A 124 -7.51 3.82 3.98
N SER A 125 -6.30 4.41 3.99
CA SER A 125 -5.64 5.02 2.82
C SER A 125 -5.01 4.01 1.85
N LEU A 126 -4.89 2.74 2.27
CA LEU A 126 -4.26 1.69 1.47
C LEU A 126 -5.17 1.14 0.36
N GLY A 127 -6.44 1.57 0.31
CA GLY A 127 -7.43 1.08 -0.65
C GLY A 127 -7.80 -0.37 -0.43
N PHE A 128 -7.41 -1.22 -1.38
CA PHE A 128 -7.55 -2.66 -1.32
C PHE A 128 -6.17 -3.27 -1.05
N ALA A 129 -5.91 -3.66 0.19
CA ALA A 129 -4.58 -4.09 0.61
C ALA A 129 -4.55 -5.47 1.26
N THR A 130 -3.43 -6.17 1.08
CA THR A 130 -3.21 -7.50 1.64
C THR A 130 -1.82 -7.63 2.27
N SER A 131 -1.69 -8.50 3.28
CA SER A 131 -0.41 -8.80 3.93
C SER A 131 0.40 -9.90 3.26
N ASP A 132 -0.27 -10.77 2.51
CA ASP A 132 0.32 -11.73 1.58
C ASP A 132 -0.07 -11.36 0.14
N ASP A 133 0.18 -12.25 -0.82
CA ASP A 133 -0.11 -12.01 -2.23
C ASP A 133 -1.58 -11.64 -2.51
N LEU A 134 -1.77 -10.70 -3.44
CA LEU A 134 -3.09 -10.31 -3.93
C LEU A 134 -3.34 -10.93 -5.30
N LYS A 135 -4.43 -11.69 -5.41
CA LYS A 135 -4.88 -12.29 -6.68
C LYS A 135 -6.26 -11.76 -7.05
N VAL A 136 -6.33 -11.08 -8.18
CA VAL A 136 -7.59 -10.64 -8.77
C VAL A 136 -8.01 -11.66 -9.83
N ASN A 137 -9.24 -12.18 -9.73
CA ASN A 137 -9.78 -13.09 -10.74
C ASN A 137 -10.28 -12.32 -11.96
N PRO A 138 -10.39 -12.96 -13.15
CA PRO A 138 -10.73 -12.30 -14.41
C PRO A 138 -12.02 -11.46 -14.43
N ASP A 139 -12.04 -10.51 -15.37
CA ASP A 139 -13.17 -9.63 -15.69
C ASP A 139 -13.64 -8.74 -14.52
N THR A 140 -12.78 -8.46 -13.55
CA THR A 140 -13.12 -7.61 -12.41
C THR A 140 -12.92 -6.12 -12.70
N LEU A 141 -13.64 -5.27 -11.96
CA LEU A 141 -13.48 -3.82 -11.99
C LEU A 141 -13.04 -3.31 -10.61
N LEU A 142 -11.86 -2.69 -10.57
CA LEU A 142 -11.33 -2.01 -9.40
C LEU A 142 -11.12 -0.54 -9.77
N ASP A 143 -11.85 0.36 -9.13
CA ASP A 143 -11.73 1.79 -9.38
C ASP A 143 -11.90 2.59 -8.10
N SER A 144 -12.18 3.89 -8.23
CA SER A 144 -12.39 4.76 -7.09
C SER A 144 -13.53 5.75 -7.28
N PHE A 145 -13.94 6.39 -6.19
CA PHE A 145 -14.87 7.52 -6.17
C PHE A 145 -14.80 8.24 -4.82
N ASP A 146 -15.33 9.45 -4.72
CA ASP A 146 -15.37 10.21 -3.47
C ASP A 146 -16.82 10.41 -3.03
N SER A 147 -17.27 9.75 -1.96
CA SER A 147 -18.65 9.88 -1.49
C SER A 147 -19.01 11.29 -1.00
N GLU A 148 -18.03 12.11 -0.61
CA GLU A 148 -18.26 13.50 -0.21
C GLU A 148 -18.58 14.40 -1.42
N GLN A 149 -18.14 14.01 -2.63
CA GLN A 149 -18.36 14.76 -3.88
C GLN A 149 -19.59 14.32 -4.68
N GLY A 150 -20.32 13.29 -4.21
CA GLY A 150 -21.58 12.84 -4.80
C GLY A 150 -21.63 11.34 -5.02
N SER A 151 -22.63 10.87 -5.79
CA SER A 151 -22.79 9.44 -6.05
C SER A 151 -21.73 8.91 -7.02
N TYR A 152 -21.37 7.63 -6.88
CA TYR A 152 -20.48 6.91 -7.80
C TYR A 152 -20.86 7.12 -9.27
N ALA A 153 -22.15 6.96 -9.61
CA ALA A 153 -22.65 7.11 -10.98
C ALA A 153 -22.39 8.50 -11.59
N SER A 154 -22.24 9.55 -10.77
CA SER A 154 -21.91 10.90 -11.24
C SER A 154 -20.42 11.10 -11.52
N GLN A 155 -19.56 10.19 -11.06
CA GLN A 155 -18.11 10.30 -11.09
C GLN A 155 -17.43 9.31 -12.06
N VAL A 156 -18.19 8.36 -12.63
CA VAL A 156 -17.69 7.43 -13.65
C VAL A 156 -17.04 8.19 -14.81
N GLY A 157 -15.80 7.84 -15.15
CA GLY A 157 -15.03 8.49 -16.23
C GLY A 157 -14.43 9.86 -15.87
N THR A 158 -14.51 10.28 -14.62
CA THR A 158 -13.78 11.45 -14.10
C THR A 158 -12.39 11.04 -13.57
N LYS A 159 -11.56 12.02 -13.20
CA LYS A 159 -10.26 11.74 -12.57
C LYS A 159 -10.39 10.99 -11.25
N LEU A 160 -11.46 11.25 -10.49
CA LEU A 160 -11.71 10.59 -9.20
C LEU A 160 -11.97 9.09 -9.36
N ASN A 161 -12.35 8.66 -10.56
CA ASN A 161 -12.57 7.26 -10.90
C ASN A 161 -11.30 6.53 -11.37
N ASN A 162 -10.13 7.17 -11.27
CA ASN A 162 -8.86 6.63 -11.72
C ASN A 162 -7.75 6.72 -10.65
N MET A 163 -8.13 6.57 -9.38
CA MET A 163 -7.24 6.75 -8.24
C MET A 163 -7.45 5.67 -7.17
N ALA A 164 -7.84 4.46 -7.61
CA ALA A 164 -7.83 3.28 -6.76
C ALA A 164 -6.41 2.94 -6.34
N ILE A 165 -6.26 2.25 -5.22
CA ILE A 165 -4.99 1.68 -4.79
C ILE A 165 -5.24 0.20 -4.52
N VAL A 166 -4.52 -0.66 -5.22
CA VAL A 166 -4.56 -2.13 -5.08
C VAL A 166 -3.18 -2.59 -4.66
N GLY A 167 -3.01 -2.94 -3.39
CA GLY A 167 -1.69 -3.18 -2.80
C GLY A 167 -1.53 -4.54 -2.12
N SER A 168 -0.28 -4.97 -2.01
CA SER A 168 0.11 -6.15 -1.25
C SER A 168 1.47 -5.93 -0.57
N ASN A 169 1.78 -6.72 0.45
CA ASN A 169 3.16 -6.88 0.96
C ASN A 169 3.94 -8.01 0.25
N GLY A 170 3.28 -8.76 -0.64
CA GLY A 170 3.84 -9.76 -1.55
C GLY A 170 3.59 -9.40 -3.02
N ASP A 171 3.35 -10.40 -3.85
CA ASP A 171 3.06 -10.23 -5.28
C ASP A 171 1.62 -9.74 -5.52
N VAL A 172 1.41 -9.04 -6.63
CA VAL A 172 0.07 -8.68 -7.11
C VAL A 172 -0.14 -9.26 -8.50
N SER A 173 -1.16 -10.11 -8.65
CA SER A 173 -1.53 -10.72 -9.92
C SER A 173 -2.86 -10.17 -10.43
N ILE A 174 -2.82 -9.54 -11.60
CA ILE A 174 -3.99 -9.02 -12.33
C ILE A 174 -4.26 -9.94 -13.52
N ALA A 175 -5.45 -10.53 -13.56
CA ALA A 175 -5.85 -11.52 -14.55
C ALA A 175 -6.35 -10.86 -15.85
N SER A 176 -6.50 -11.66 -16.91
CA SER A 176 -6.93 -11.15 -18.22
C SER A 176 -8.34 -10.56 -18.14
N GLY A 177 -8.55 -9.39 -18.74
CA GLY A 177 -9.86 -8.72 -18.75
C GLY A 177 -10.14 -7.85 -17.52
N ASP A 178 -9.30 -7.91 -16.49
CA ASP A 178 -9.42 -7.05 -15.31
C ASP A 178 -9.16 -5.58 -15.66
N MET A 179 -9.92 -4.70 -15.01
CA MET A 179 -9.84 -3.26 -15.19
C MET A 179 -9.52 -2.62 -13.84
N VAL A 180 -8.27 -2.19 -13.66
CA VAL A 180 -7.81 -1.43 -12.49
C VAL A 180 -7.59 0.02 -12.88
N TYR A 181 -8.51 0.89 -12.46
CA TYR A 181 -8.41 2.33 -12.64
C TYR A 181 -7.72 2.96 -11.43
N GLY A 182 -6.41 2.76 -11.34
CA GLY A 182 -5.58 3.22 -10.23
C GLY A 182 -4.22 2.54 -10.19
N ASP A 183 -3.54 2.70 -9.06
CA ASP A 183 -2.21 2.14 -8.81
C ASP A 183 -2.30 0.68 -8.35
N VAL A 184 -1.37 -0.14 -8.82
CA VAL A 184 -1.11 -1.49 -8.35
C VAL A 184 0.24 -1.49 -7.64
N VAL A 185 0.27 -1.79 -6.35
CA VAL A 185 1.45 -1.59 -5.49
C VAL A 185 1.86 -2.92 -4.84
N PRO A 186 2.74 -3.70 -5.50
CA PRO A 186 3.34 -4.88 -4.88
C PRO A 186 4.17 -4.54 -3.64
N GLY A 187 4.46 -5.56 -2.84
CA GLY A 187 5.39 -5.44 -1.72
C GLY A 187 6.81 -5.13 -2.18
N GLU A 188 7.69 -4.76 -1.26
CA GLU A 188 9.09 -4.36 -1.53
C GLU A 188 9.86 -5.33 -2.44
N THR A 189 9.65 -6.64 -2.26
CA THR A 189 10.25 -7.70 -3.09
C THR A 189 9.25 -8.34 -4.05
N GLY A 190 8.01 -7.85 -4.05
CA GLY A 190 6.91 -8.37 -4.84
C GLY A 190 6.90 -7.81 -6.26
N THR A 191 6.17 -8.47 -7.13
CA THR A 191 6.02 -8.14 -8.54
C THR A 191 4.55 -7.93 -8.90
N ALA A 192 4.30 -7.01 -9.83
CA ALA A 192 2.98 -6.86 -10.45
C ALA A 192 2.95 -7.69 -11.74
N THR A 193 2.21 -8.79 -11.75
CA THR A 193 1.98 -9.60 -12.95
C THR A 193 0.68 -9.16 -13.61
N ILE A 194 0.77 -8.53 -14.77
CA ILE A 194 -0.38 -8.03 -15.53
C ILE A 194 -0.60 -8.93 -16.74
N SER A 195 -1.71 -9.68 -16.74
CA SER A 195 -2.06 -10.61 -17.81
C SER A 195 -2.49 -9.87 -19.09
N ALA A 196 -2.37 -10.55 -20.25
CA ALA A 196 -2.76 -9.97 -21.53
C ALA A 196 -4.27 -9.60 -21.53
N GLY A 197 -4.58 -8.37 -21.92
CA GLY A 197 -5.95 -7.86 -21.96
C GLY A 197 -6.44 -7.20 -20.67
N ALA A 198 -5.66 -7.25 -19.59
CA ALA A 198 -5.90 -6.44 -18.40
C ALA A 198 -5.54 -4.96 -18.65
N ILE A 199 -6.20 -4.05 -17.93
CA ILE A 199 -5.95 -2.61 -17.96
C ILE A 199 -5.56 -2.17 -16.56
N VAL A 200 -4.39 -1.55 -16.44
CA VAL A 200 -3.96 -0.79 -15.25
C VAL A 200 -3.61 0.60 -15.72
N THR A 201 -4.23 1.62 -15.14
CA THR A 201 -4.01 3.02 -15.55
C THR A 201 -2.98 3.76 -14.71
N GLY A 202 -2.69 3.28 -13.50
CA GLY A 202 -1.73 3.86 -12.57
C GLY A 202 -0.37 3.19 -12.58
N SER A 203 0.42 3.48 -11.55
CA SER A 203 1.74 2.92 -11.29
C SER A 203 1.65 1.42 -10.96
N VAL A 204 2.68 0.66 -11.35
CA VAL A 204 2.89 -0.74 -10.95
C VAL A 204 4.14 -0.90 -10.08
N THR A 205 4.61 0.21 -9.50
CA THR A 205 5.89 0.26 -8.79
C THR A 205 5.75 -0.42 -7.42
N PRO A 206 6.67 -1.33 -7.05
CA PRO A 206 6.72 -1.91 -5.71
C PRO A 206 6.86 -0.84 -4.62
N ARG A 207 6.29 -1.12 -3.44
CA ARG A 207 6.44 -0.26 -2.26
C ARG A 207 7.90 -0.23 -1.79
N SER A 208 8.36 0.87 -1.22
CA SER A 208 9.73 1.00 -0.66
C SER A 208 9.96 0.25 0.66
N GLY A 209 8.92 -0.39 1.20
CA GLY A 209 8.98 -1.18 2.43
C GLY A 209 7.66 -1.90 2.69
N LYS A 210 7.65 -2.83 3.64
CA LYS A 210 6.42 -3.52 4.07
C LYS A 210 5.51 -2.60 4.86
N VAL A 211 4.20 -2.75 4.67
CA VAL A 211 3.19 -2.12 5.51
C VAL A 211 2.91 -3.01 6.70
N GLU A 212 3.02 -2.46 7.90
CA GLU A 212 2.63 -3.15 9.12
C GLU A 212 1.12 -3.05 9.32
N PHE A 213 0.46 -4.18 9.52
CA PHE A 213 -0.97 -4.25 9.80
C PHE A 213 -1.18 -4.49 11.30
N PRO A 214 -1.61 -3.48 12.08
CA PRO A 214 -1.75 -3.62 13.52
C PRO A 214 -2.84 -4.64 13.88
N PRO A 215 -2.66 -5.43 14.94
CA PRO A 215 -3.68 -6.37 15.37
C PRO A 215 -4.95 -5.64 15.84
N ILE A 216 -6.10 -6.28 15.69
CA ILE A 216 -7.38 -5.74 16.15
C ILE A 216 -7.47 -5.88 17.68
N GLU A 217 -7.63 -4.76 18.37
CA GLU A 217 -7.96 -4.74 19.80
C GLU A 217 -9.48 -4.86 19.98
N VAL A 218 -9.94 -6.06 20.31
CA VAL A 218 -11.38 -6.32 20.50
C VAL A 218 -11.86 -5.68 21.82
N PRO A 219 -12.91 -4.83 21.79
CA PRO A 219 -13.48 -4.24 23.00
C PRO A 219 -13.95 -5.31 23.99
N ALA A 220 -13.69 -5.10 25.28
CA ALA A 220 -14.09 -6.02 26.35
C ALA A 220 -15.58 -5.86 26.70
N ILE A 221 -16.47 -6.28 25.79
CA ILE A 221 -17.93 -6.26 25.96
C ILE A 221 -18.42 -7.63 26.42
N ALA A 222 -19.36 -7.66 27.37
CA ALA A 222 -19.92 -8.91 27.88
C ALA A 222 -20.73 -9.63 26.79
N SER A 223 -20.34 -10.86 26.48
CA SER A 223 -21.01 -11.69 25.47
C SER A 223 -22.28 -12.33 26.03
N LEU A 224 -23.39 -12.18 25.29
CA LEU A 224 -24.63 -12.91 25.48
C LEU A 224 -24.58 -14.26 24.75
N PRO A 225 -25.40 -15.25 25.15
CA PRO A 225 -25.46 -16.53 24.47
C PRO A 225 -25.79 -16.40 22.99
N ALA A 226 -25.30 -17.36 22.19
CA ALA A 226 -25.61 -17.47 20.77
C ALA A 226 -27.12 -17.50 20.51
N PHE A 227 -27.57 -16.86 19.43
CA PHE A 227 -28.96 -16.92 19.00
C PHE A 227 -29.10 -17.07 17.48
N VAL A 228 -30.22 -17.69 17.09
CA VAL A 228 -30.67 -17.78 15.69
C VAL A 228 -31.95 -16.96 15.55
N HIS A 229 -31.92 -15.93 14.72
CA HIS A 229 -33.10 -15.14 14.39
C HIS A 229 -33.88 -15.84 13.26
N SER A 230 -34.99 -16.50 13.64
CA SER A 230 -35.89 -17.21 12.73
C SER A 230 -37.30 -16.60 12.71
N GLY A 231 -37.44 -15.33 13.11
CA GLY A 231 -38.73 -14.64 13.25
C GLY A 231 -39.05 -13.79 12.03
N VAL A 232 -40.33 -13.72 11.66
CA VAL A 232 -40.80 -12.86 10.56
C VAL A 232 -40.83 -11.37 10.90
N VAL A 233 -40.74 -11.02 12.20
CA VAL A 233 -40.64 -9.64 12.66
C VAL A 233 -39.16 -9.31 12.78
N PRO A 234 -38.67 -8.22 12.15
CA PRO A 234 -37.27 -7.84 12.23
C PRO A 234 -36.79 -7.74 13.69
N LEU A 235 -35.62 -8.31 13.96
CA LEU A 235 -34.93 -8.16 15.24
C LEU A 235 -34.03 -6.92 15.18
N THR A 236 -34.16 -6.02 16.15
CA THR A 236 -33.29 -4.83 16.22
C THR A 236 -32.29 -4.95 17.36
N ILE A 237 -31.01 -4.79 17.05
CA ILE A 237 -29.97 -4.49 18.03
C ILE A 237 -29.91 -2.97 18.18
N PRO A 238 -30.25 -2.43 19.38
CA PRO A 238 -30.34 -1.00 19.60
C PRO A 238 -28.94 -0.36 19.68
N PRO A 239 -28.87 0.99 19.62
CA PRO A 239 -27.61 1.72 19.84
C PRO A 239 -26.95 1.41 21.19
N GLY A 240 -25.62 1.47 21.23
CA GLY A 240 -24.80 1.22 22.41
C GLY A 240 -23.74 0.14 22.17
N GLU A 241 -23.46 -0.66 23.21
CA GLU A 241 -22.52 -1.78 23.16
C GLU A 241 -23.29 -3.10 23.29
N ALA A 242 -23.03 -4.06 22.41
CA ALA A 242 -23.65 -5.38 22.47
C ALA A 242 -22.63 -6.49 22.17
N GLY A 243 -22.70 -7.58 22.93
CA GLY A 243 -21.84 -8.75 22.77
C GLY A 243 -22.65 -10.02 22.56
N TYR A 244 -22.26 -10.90 21.63
CA TYR A 244 -22.91 -12.21 21.40
C TYR A 244 -21.91 -13.31 21.03
N ASP A 245 -22.11 -14.52 21.53
CA ASP A 245 -21.26 -15.67 21.19
C ASP A 245 -21.41 -16.04 19.70
N SER A 246 -22.62 -15.92 19.16
CA SER A 246 -22.89 -16.04 17.73
C SER A 246 -24.24 -15.41 17.38
N ILE A 247 -24.31 -14.85 16.18
CA ILE A 247 -25.53 -14.36 15.55
C ILE A 247 -25.72 -15.14 14.26
N THR A 248 -26.83 -15.86 14.14
CA THR A 248 -27.27 -16.44 12.87
C THR A 248 -28.61 -15.83 12.46
N VAL A 249 -28.73 -15.36 11.23
CA VAL A 249 -29.99 -14.85 10.67
C VAL A 249 -30.50 -15.85 9.63
N ASP A 250 -31.71 -16.38 9.86
CA ASP A 250 -32.32 -17.39 9.01
C ASP A 250 -32.92 -16.78 7.73
N LYS A 251 -33.30 -17.64 6.79
CA LYS A 251 -33.93 -17.24 5.53
C LYS A 251 -35.16 -16.37 5.76
N TYR A 252 -35.33 -15.35 4.93
CA TYR A 252 -36.44 -14.39 4.98
C TYR A 252 -36.60 -13.64 6.31
N CYS A 253 -35.57 -13.64 7.15
CA CYS A 253 -35.56 -12.91 8.42
C CYS A 253 -34.62 -11.71 8.30
N THR A 254 -34.95 -10.63 9.01
CA THR A 254 -34.20 -9.36 8.94
C THR A 254 -33.63 -9.00 10.30
N LEU A 255 -32.31 -8.79 10.38
CA LEU A 255 -31.63 -8.22 11.53
C LEU A 255 -31.31 -6.74 11.26
N ILE A 256 -31.74 -5.85 12.15
CA ILE A 256 -31.46 -4.42 12.07
C ILE A 256 -30.40 -4.06 13.10
N LEU A 257 -29.27 -3.52 12.65
CA LEU A 257 -28.24 -2.93 13.49
C LEU A 257 -28.42 -1.42 13.49
N LYS A 258 -28.72 -0.81 14.64
CA LYS A 258 -28.98 0.62 14.71
C LYS A 258 -27.83 1.38 15.38
N GLY A 259 -27.19 2.27 14.64
CA GLY A 259 -26.12 3.14 15.11
C GLY A 259 -26.58 4.23 16.08
N PRO A 260 -25.69 4.79 16.92
CA PRO A 260 -24.30 4.37 17.11
C PRO A 260 -24.20 3.02 17.83
N LEU A 261 -23.45 2.06 17.28
CA LEU A 261 -23.38 0.69 17.81
C LEU A 261 -21.97 0.12 17.72
N THR A 262 -21.46 -0.42 18.83
CA THR A 262 -20.30 -1.30 18.85
C THR A 262 -20.77 -2.72 19.16
N LEU A 263 -20.72 -3.59 18.15
CA LEU A 263 -21.14 -4.99 18.23
C LEU A 263 -19.91 -5.89 18.27
N VAL A 264 -19.74 -6.68 19.32
CA VAL A 264 -18.74 -7.75 19.39
C VAL A 264 -19.46 -9.09 19.23
N VAL A 265 -19.06 -9.88 18.25
CA VAL A 265 -19.68 -11.17 17.97
C VAL A 265 -18.62 -12.25 17.75
N GLY A 266 -18.90 -13.48 18.21
CA GLY A 266 -18.15 -14.67 17.81
C GLY A 266 -18.37 -14.98 16.34
N ASP A 267 -19.29 -15.88 16.04
CA ASP A 267 -19.65 -16.19 14.65
C ASP A 267 -20.83 -15.33 14.17
N PHE A 268 -20.69 -14.64 13.04
CA PHE A 268 -21.74 -13.86 12.39
C PHE A 268 -22.10 -14.51 11.05
N ILE A 269 -23.24 -15.18 11.01
CA ILE A 269 -23.72 -15.96 9.87
C ILE A 269 -25.03 -15.39 9.36
N LEU A 270 -25.07 -15.04 8.08
CA LEU A 270 -26.28 -14.64 7.36
C LEU A 270 -26.63 -15.73 6.36
N LEU A 271 -27.69 -16.50 6.62
CA LEU A 271 -28.09 -17.59 5.73
C LEU A 271 -28.66 -17.04 4.41
N LYS A 272 -28.78 -17.92 3.41
CA LYS A 272 -29.38 -17.59 2.11
C LYS A 272 -30.76 -16.93 2.31
N GLU A 273 -30.99 -15.81 1.62
CA GLU A 273 -32.21 -15.00 1.71
C GLU A 273 -32.47 -14.38 3.09
N GLY A 274 -31.52 -14.47 4.03
CA GLY A 274 -31.51 -13.65 5.24
C GLY A 274 -31.06 -12.22 4.92
N GLU A 275 -31.50 -11.26 5.74
CA GLU A 275 -31.20 -9.84 5.55
C GLU A 275 -30.55 -9.24 6.80
N ILE A 276 -29.53 -8.42 6.58
CA ILE A 276 -29.02 -7.47 7.56
C ILE A 276 -29.24 -6.05 7.05
N SER A 277 -29.76 -5.18 7.91
CA SER A 277 -29.94 -3.76 7.66
C SER A 277 -29.16 -2.95 8.70
N ILE A 278 -28.17 -2.19 8.23
CA ILE A 278 -27.27 -1.39 9.05
C ILE A 278 -27.74 0.06 8.97
N ASP A 279 -28.52 0.49 9.96
CA ASP A 279 -29.05 1.85 10.05
C ASP A 279 -28.04 2.78 10.73
N THR A 280 -27.33 3.56 9.93
CA THR A 280 -26.33 4.54 10.36
C THR A 280 -26.89 5.96 10.53
N THR A 281 -28.22 6.14 10.46
CA THR A 281 -28.85 7.47 10.48
C THR A 281 -28.49 8.29 11.73
N ASP A 282 -28.36 7.61 12.88
CA ASP A 282 -28.12 8.23 14.17
C ASP A 282 -26.63 8.14 14.63
N GLY A 283 -25.75 7.48 13.85
CA GLY A 283 -24.32 7.32 14.15
C GLY A 283 -23.69 6.07 13.53
N PRO A 284 -22.36 5.88 13.67
CA PRO A 284 -21.62 4.79 13.02
C PRO A 284 -21.89 3.42 13.66
N VAL A 285 -21.63 2.36 12.91
CA VAL A 285 -21.76 0.97 13.35
C VAL A 285 -20.43 0.23 13.17
N ASP A 286 -19.81 -0.14 14.29
CA ASP A 286 -18.57 -0.92 14.35
C ASP A 286 -18.87 -2.36 14.74
N ILE A 287 -18.50 -3.31 13.88
CA ILE A 287 -18.78 -4.73 14.05
C ILE A 287 -17.45 -5.47 14.19
N PHE A 288 -17.17 -5.94 15.41
CA PHE A 288 -16.02 -6.77 15.74
C PHE A 288 -16.41 -8.24 15.66
N VAL A 289 -15.85 -8.96 14.71
CA VAL A 289 -16.05 -10.41 14.56
C VAL A 289 -14.82 -11.14 15.05
N THR A 290 -15.00 -12.09 15.96
CA THR A 290 -13.90 -12.88 16.56
C THR A 290 -13.86 -14.32 16.03
N GLY A 291 -14.94 -14.79 15.41
CA GLY A 291 -15.08 -16.09 14.77
C GLY A 291 -15.34 -15.98 13.26
N ASP A 292 -16.26 -16.79 12.74
CA ASP A 292 -16.59 -16.83 11.31
C ASP A 292 -17.47 -15.62 10.91
N LEU A 293 -17.16 -14.98 9.79
CA LEU A 293 -18.04 -14.01 9.13
C LEU A 293 -18.48 -14.60 7.79
N ASP A 294 -19.74 -15.02 7.70
CA ASP A 294 -20.23 -15.76 6.54
C ASP A 294 -21.59 -15.25 6.08
N LEU A 295 -21.55 -14.43 5.03
CA LEU A 295 -22.74 -13.96 4.34
C LEU A 295 -23.01 -14.87 3.15
N LYS A 296 -23.98 -15.76 3.27
CA LYS A 296 -24.27 -16.76 2.22
C LYS A 296 -24.78 -16.12 0.94
N ALA A 297 -24.61 -16.84 -0.17
CA ALA A 297 -25.17 -16.48 -1.47
C ALA A 297 -26.66 -16.11 -1.40
N SER A 298 -27.03 -15.01 -2.07
CA SER A 298 -28.38 -14.45 -2.09
C SER A 298 -28.92 -14.02 -0.73
N SER A 299 -28.07 -13.81 0.28
CA SER A 299 -28.41 -12.95 1.40
C SER A 299 -28.38 -11.47 0.98
N LEU A 300 -28.96 -10.60 1.80
CA LEU A 300 -29.06 -9.17 1.55
C LEU A 300 -28.38 -8.37 2.66
N VAL A 301 -27.49 -7.47 2.28
CA VAL A 301 -26.90 -6.45 3.15
C VAL A 301 -27.39 -5.09 2.68
N THR A 302 -27.89 -4.27 3.60
CA THR A 302 -28.25 -2.88 3.31
C THR A 302 -27.58 -1.94 4.29
N THR A 303 -27.03 -0.83 3.78
CA THR A 303 -26.48 0.27 4.58
C THR A 303 -27.42 1.47 4.49
N GLY A 304 -27.64 2.15 5.62
CA GLY A 304 -28.60 3.26 5.72
C GLY A 304 -28.18 4.50 4.92
N ASN A 305 -26.89 4.64 4.63
CA ASN A 305 -26.34 5.68 3.76
C ASN A 305 -25.21 5.10 2.88
N SER A 306 -24.64 5.97 2.04
CA SER A 306 -23.56 5.65 1.11
C SER A 306 -22.18 6.11 1.58
N SER A 307 -22.01 6.42 2.87
CA SER A 307 -20.75 6.89 3.47
C SER A 307 -19.98 5.71 4.04
N PRO A 308 -18.85 5.28 3.44
CA PRO A 308 -18.13 4.10 3.89
C PRO A 308 -17.42 4.25 5.24
N SER A 309 -17.34 5.47 5.77
CA SER A 309 -16.79 5.72 7.12
C SER A 309 -17.77 5.39 8.25
N ASP A 310 -19.06 5.17 7.94
CA ASP A 310 -20.10 4.94 8.96
C ASP A 310 -20.28 3.46 9.31
N VAL A 311 -19.69 2.54 8.56
CA VAL A 311 -19.77 1.09 8.82
C VAL A 311 -18.39 0.46 8.74
N THR A 312 -17.97 -0.18 9.84
CA THR A 312 -16.69 -0.89 9.90
C THR A 312 -16.89 -2.35 10.29
N PHE A 313 -16.31 -3.28 9.52
CA PHE A 313 -16.11 -4.66 9.94
C PHE A 313 -14.65 -4.85 10.39
N MET A 314 -14.44 -5.15 11.67
CA MET A 314 -13.14 -5.51 12.23
C MET A 314 -13.14 -7.01 12.53
N VAL A 315 -12.51 -7.80 11.67
CA VAL A 315 -12.50 -9.26 11.78
C VAL A 315 -11.15 -9.73 12.34
N SER A 316 -11.17 -10.05 13.63
CA SER A 316 -9.99 -10.51 14.39
C SER A 316 -9.73 -12.01 14.29
N SER A 317 -10.51 -12.72 13.47
CA SER A 317 -10.42 -14.17 13.33
C SER A 317 -9.10 -14.61 12.67
N SER A 318 -8.60 -15.78 13.07
CA SER A 318 -7.40 -16.38 12.48
C SER A 318 -7.71 -16.99 11.11
N SER A 319 -6.70 -17.22 10.27
CA SER A 319 -6.81 -17.82 8.92
C SER A 319 -7.48 -19.21 8.83
N THR A 320 -7.88 -19.79 9.96
CA THR A 320 -8.69 -21.03 10.04
C THR A 320 -10.19 -20.76 10.00
N LYS A 321 -10.60 -19.49 9.96
CA LYS A 321 -11.98 -19.02 10.04
C LYS A 321 -12.36 -18.37 8.71
N SER A 322 -13.58 -18.62 8.25
CA SER A 322 -14.04 -18.13 6.96
C SER A 322 -14.48 -16.67 7.08
N VAL A 323 -13.94 -15.81 6.23
CA VAL A 323 -14.43 -14.45 6.01
C VAL A 323 -14.96 -14.36 4.58
N SER A 324 -16.27 -14.56 4.43
CA SER A 324 -16.93 -14.73 3.14
C SER A 324 -18.10 -13.76 2.99
N PHE A 325 -18.02 -12.95 1.94
CA PHE A 325 -19.07 -12.04 1.50
C PHE A 325 -19.72 -12.57 0.22
N GLY A 326 -20.64 -13.52 0.39
CA GLY A 326 -21.39 -14.16 -0.70
C GLY A 326 -22.68 -13.45 -1.09
N SER A 327 -23.10 -12.40 -0.37
CA SER A 327 -24.40 -11.75 -0.59
C SER A 327 -24.52 -11.12 -1.98
N ASP A 328 -25.76 -10.93 -2.46
CA ASP A 328 -26.03 -10.29 -3.75
C ASP A 328 -26.33 -8.79 -3.50
N SER A 329 -25.39 -8.05 -2.90
CA SER A 329 -25.65 -6.70 -2.37
C SER A 329 -24.54 -5.69 -2.63
N GLU A 330 -24.90 -4.42 -2.58
CA GLU A 330 -23.96 -3.29 -2.51
C GLU A 330 -23.67 -2.99 -1.03
N PHE A 331 -22.41 -2.92 -0.66
CA PHE A 331 -21.96 -2.62 0.70
C PHE A 331 -21.13 -1.34 0.73
N HIS A 332 -21.54 -0.37 1.54
CA HIS A 332 -20.78 0.84 1.82
C HIS A 332 -20.12 0.74 3.18
N GLY A 333 -18.79 0.57 3.22
CA GLY A 333 -18.09 0.42 4.48
C GLY A 333 -16.61 0.05 4.34
N PHE A 334 -15.93 -0.04 5.47
CA PHE A 334 -14.54 -0.49 5.56
C PHE A 334 -14.45 -1.89 6.18
N ILE A 335 -13.64 -2.77 5.58
CA ILE A 335 -13.38 -4.14 6.07
C ILE A 335 -11.91 -4.25 6.46
N TYR A 336 -11.65 -4.57 7.73
CA TYR A 336 -10.32 -4.77 8.28
C TYR A 336 -10.20 -6.18 8.88
N ALA A 337 -9.45 -7.05 8.23
CA ALA A 337 -9.26 -8.45 8.61
C ALA A 337 -7.80 -8.92 8.38
N PRO A 338 -6.81 -8.32 9.07
CA PRO A 338 -5.39 -8.42 8.73
C PRO A 338 -4.80 -9.85 8.80
N ASN A 339 -5.48 -10.77 9.49
CA ASN A 339 -5.05 -12.15 9.68
C ASN A 339 -5.97 -13.18 9.00
N ALA A 340 -6.98 -12.73 8.25
CA ALA A 340 -7.98 -13.59 7.64
C ALA A 340 -7.92 -13.55 6.11
N ASP A 341 -8.22 -14.69 5.49
CA ASP A 341 -8.36 -14.82 4.05
C ASP A 341 -9.78 -14.41 3.66
N ILE A 342 -9.91 -13.33 2.89
CA ILE A 342 -11.21 -12.72 2.53
C ILE A 342 -11.65 -13.24 1.17
N HIS A 343 -12.87 -13.78 1.11
CA HIS A 343 -13.55 -14.13 -0.14
C HIS A 343 -14.73 -13.20 -0.41
N ILE A 344 -14.77 -12.59 -1.59
CA ILE A 344 -15.86 -11.73 -2.03
C ILE A 344 -16.47 -12.30 -3.32
N ALA A 345 -17.79 -12.54 -3.30
CA ALA A 345 -18.51 -13.06 -4.46
C ALA A 345 -18.74 -11.98 -5.53
N ALA A 346 -18.95 -12.42 -6.78
CA ALA A 346 -19.02 -11.55 -7.95
C ALA A 346 -20.13 -10.49 -7.89
N LYS A 347 -21.20 -10.78 -7.15
CA LYS A 347 -22.38 -9.90 -7.01
C LYS A 347 -22.34 -9.05 -5.74
N PHE A 348 -21.31 -9.20 -4.92
CA PHE A 348 -21.11 -8.37 -3.74
C PHE A 348 -20.22 -7.19 -4.13
N GLU A 349 -20.82 -6.03 -4.30
CA GLU A 349 -20.14 -4.81 -4.75
C GLU A 349 -19.78 -3.95 -3.54
N ILE A 350 -18.51 -3.59 -3.42
CA ILE A 350 -17.99 -2.86 -2.24
C ILE A 350 -17.69 -1.42 -2.62
N PHE A 351 -18.19 -0.48 -1.84
CA PHE A 351 -17.86 0.93 -1.88
C PHE A 351 -17.15 1.30 -0.56
N GLY A 352 -15.83 1.48 -0.59
CA GLY A 352 -15.03 1.69 0.60
C GLY A 352 -13.65 1.06 0.48
N GLY A 353 -13.14 0.42 1.54
CA GLY A 353 -11.79 -0.17 1.54
C GLY A 353 -11.76 -1.55 2.17
N VAL A 354 -10.77 -2.35 1.78
CA VAL A 354 -10.60 -3.73 2.26
C VAL A 354 -9.15 -3.98 2.59
N VAL A 355 -8.87 -4.43 3.81
CA VAL A 355 -7.55 -4.90 4.23
C VAL A 355 -7.68 -6.31 4.76
N GLY A 356 -6.93 -7.24 4.18
CA GLY A 356 -6.98 -8.66 4.52
C GLY A 356 -5.59 -9.27 4.68
N LYS A 357 -5.53 -10.55 5.07
CA LYS A 357 -4.31 -11.33 4.87
C LYS A 357 -4.14 -11.64 3.38
N SER A 358 -5.17 -12.24 2.79
CA SER A 358 -5.33 -12.40 1.36
C SER A 358 -6.73 -11.94 0.94
N LEU A 359 -6.88 -11.61 -0.34
CA LEU A 359 -8.13 -11.16 -0.92
C LEU A 359 -8.40 -11.92 -2.22
N ASN A 360 -9.51 -12.65 -2.24
CA ASN A 360 -10.01 -13.39 -3.40
C ASN A 360 -11.36 -12.80 -3.83
N LEU A 361 -11.31 -11.93 -4.83
CA LEU A 361 -12.49 -11.37 -5.49
C LEU A 361 -12.91 -12.29 -6.64
N ALA A 362 -14.12 -12.84 -6.61
CA ALA A 362 -14.63 -13.69 -7.68
C ALA A 362 -14.73 -12.93 -9.02
N ALA A 363 -14.66 -13.67 -10.13
CA ALA A 363 -14.72 -13.11 -11.48
C ALA A 363 -15.96 -12.22 -11.68
N GLN A 364 -15.82 -11.11 -12.42
CA GLN A 364 -16.86 -10.07 -12.58
C GLN A 364 -17.19 -9.27 -11.31
N GLY A 365 -16.47 -9.48 -10.21
CA GLY A 365 -16.59 -8.67 -9.00
C GLY A 365 -16.21 -7.21 -9.23
N LYS A 366 -16.83 -6.32 -8.46
CA LYS A 366 -16.55 -4.89 -8.51
C LYS A 366 -16.25 -4.33 -7.12
N MET A 367 -15.20 -3.54 -7.03
CA MET A 367 -14.87 -2.79 -5.81
C MET A 367 -14.47 -1.37 -6.17
N HIS A 368 -14.99 -0.43 -5.38
CA HIS A 368 -14.89 1.00 -5.60
C HIS A 368 -14.25 1.63 -4.37
N TYR A 369 -12.98 2.02 -4.51
CA TYR A 369 -12.25 2.63 -3.41
C TYR A 369 -12.84 4.00 -3.09
N ASP A 370 -13.29 4.21 -1.86
CA ASP A 370 -13.78 5.52 -1.44
C ASP A 370 -12.65 6.43 -0.97
N LEU A 371 -12.47 7.51 -1.69
CA LEU A 371 -11.44 8.51 -1.49
C LEU A 371 -11.59 9.26 -0.16
N SER A 372 -12.82 9.38 0.37
CA SER A 372 -13.07 9.99 1.69
C SER A 372 -12.42 9.21 2.84
N LEU A 373 -12.07 7.93 2.64
CA LEU A 373 -11.40 7.10 3.63
C LEU A 373 -9.92 7.41 3.79
N ASP A 374 -9.33 8.12 2.83
CA ASP A 374 -7.94 8.53 2.87
C ASP A 374 -7.85 9.99 3.32
N PRO A 375 -7.47 10.22 4.59
CA PRO A 375 -7.30 11.57 5.11
C PRO A 375 -6.15 12.31 4.42
N THR A 376 -5.32 11.64 3.60
CA THR A 376 -4.15 12.21 2.93
C THR A 376 -4.44 12.82 1.54
N ARG A 377 -5.63 12.60 0.98
CA ARG A 377 -5.95 12.94 -0.44
C ARG A 377 -5.99 14.40 -0.80
N GLU A 378 -6.25 15.29 0.14
CA GLU A 378 -6.05 16.70 -0.08
C GLU A 378 -4.60 17.07 0.19
N GLY A 379 -3.67 16.49 -0.61
CA GLY A 379 -2.24 16.82 -0.59
C GLY A 379 -1.78 17.14 0.82
N VAL A 380 -2.03 16.22 1.75
CA VAL A 380 -1.80 16.55 3.15
C VAL A 380 -0.29 16.61 3.26
N LEU A 381 0.16 17.83 3.43
CA LEU A 381 1.55 18.11 3.63
C LEU A 381 1.92 17.55 5.02
N PRO A 382 3.16 17.10 5.24
CA PRO A 382 3.61 16.61 6.54
C PRO A 382 3.10 17.52 7.67
N ARG A 383 2.67 16.98 8.80
CA ARG A 383 2.07 17.82 9.84
C ARG A 383 3.13 18.80 10.34
N PHE A 384 2.90 20.08 10.09
CA PHE A 384 3.79 21.14 10.51
C PHE A 384 3.73 21.34 12.03
N TYR A 385 4.87 21.18 12.71
CA TYR A 385 4.97 21.42 14.16
C TYR A 385 5.47 22.82 14.47
N SER A 386 6.58 23.22 13.83
CA SER A 386 7.22 24.47 14.14
C SER A 386 8.09 24.97 13.00
N TRP A 387 8.29 26.29 12.98
CA TRP A 387 9.24 26.97 12.09
C TRP A 387 10.01 27.99 12.89
N ARG A 388 11.30 28.14 12.59
CA ARG A 388 12.14 29.16 13.20
C ARG A 388 13.25 29.61 12.26
N ILE A 389 13.71 30.84 12.50
CA ILE A 389 14.98 31.32 11.95
C ILE A 389 16.10 30.68 12.75
N VAL A 390 17.09 30.13 12.06
CA VAL A 390 18.28 29.52 12.67
C VAL A 390 19.51 30.36 12.32
N ASP A 391 20.54 30.27 13.16
CA ASP A 391 21.79 30.94 12.91
C ASP A 391 22.42 30.44 11.61
N ILE A 392 22.93 31.38 10.80
CA ILE A 392 23.62 31.05 9.56
C ILE A 392 24.92 30.32 9.92
N PRO A 393 25.22 29.17 9.28
CA PRO A 393 26.49 28.46 9.48
C PRO A 393 27.69 29.40 9.37
N THR A 394 28.63 29.30 10.31
CA THR A 394 29.72 30.29 10.46
C THR A 394 30.62 30.42 9.23
N ASN A 395 30.85 29.31 8.52
CA ASN A 395 31.55 29.26 7.22
C ASN A 395 30.82 30.06 6.13
N ILE A 396 29.49 30.01 6.10
CA ILE A 396 28.63 30.74 5.16
C ILE A 396 28.52 32.22 5.55
N ALA A 397 28.40 32.50 6.84
CA ALA A 397 28.23 33.86 7.36
C ALA A 397 29.45 34.76 7.08
N ALA A 398 30.64 34.17 7.04
CA ALA A 398 31.91 34.87 6.81
C ALA A 398 32.07 35.41 5.38
N ASN A 399 31.47 34.75 4.38
CA ASN A 399 31.63 35.13 2.98
C ASN A 399 30.36 35.77 2.39
N ARG A 400 30.38 37.09 2.28
CA ARG A 400 29.26 37.93 1.79
C ARG A 400 29.40 38.35 0.31
N SER A 401 30.27 37.68 -0.46
CA SER A 401 30.33 37.85 -1.91
C SER A 401 29.13 37.20 -2.61
N ASP A 402 29.07 37.31 -3.93
CA ASP A 402 28.10 36.58 -4.75
C ASP A 402 28.02 35.09 -4.35
N PRO A 403 26.84 34.46 -4.26
CA PRO A 403 26.67 33.10 -3.77
C PRO A 403 27.44 32.04 -4.55
N PHE A 404 27.44 32.13 -5.89
CA PHE A 404 28.09 31.16 -6.75
C PHE A 404 29.61 31.26 -6.61
N ALA A 405 30.13 32.49 -6.58
CA ALA A 405 31.55 32.72 -6.29
C ALA A 405 31.95 32.34 -4.86
N ALA A 406 31.04 32.52 -3.89
CA ALA A 406 31.30 32.22 -2.49
C ALA A 406 31.44 30.71 -2.23
N LEU A 407 30.67 29.90 -2.94
CA LEU A 407 30.71 28.43 -2.89
C LEU A 407 31.63 27.81 -3.95
N GLY A 408 32.08 28.60 -4.94
CA GLY A 408 32.93 28.12 -6.04
C GLY A 408 32.19 27.23 -7.04
N VAL A 409 30.89 27.45 -7.21
CA VAL A 409 30.00 26.63 -8.07
C VAL A 409 29.61 27.40 -9.33
N ASP A 410 29.46 26.69 -10.46
CA ASP A 410 29.01 27.28 -11.72
C ASP A 410 27.47 27.18 -11.81
N PRO A 411 26.73 28.31 -11.89
CA PRO A 411 25.27 28.31 -12.00
C PRO A 411 24.74 27.41 -13.12
N ALA A 412 25.45 27.27 -14.23
CA ALA A 412 25.00 26.49 -15.38
C ALA A 412 25.06 24.96 -15.14
N THR A 413 25.73 24.53 -14.08
CA THR A 413 25.92 23.11 -13.74
C THR A 413 25.03 22.63 -12.60
N LEU A 414 24.30 23.54 -11.96
CA LEU A 414 23.44 23.24 -10.82
C LEU A 414 22.05 22.81 -11.27
N LEU A 415 21.44 21.93 -10.49
CA LEU A 415 20.10 21.41 -10.76
C LEU A 415 19.02 22.40 -10.30
N HIS A 416 17.89 22.37 -10.99
CA HIS A 416 16.69 23.07 -10.52
C HIS A 416 16.08 22.34 -9.32
N PRO A 417 15.34 23.03 -8.43
CA PRO A 417 14.80 22.47 -7.19
C PRO A 417 14.13 21.10 -7.33
N ALA A 418 13.27 20.93 -8.34
CA ALA A 418 12.55 19.67 -8.58
C ALA A 418 13.47 18.48 -8.92
N ASP A 419 14.62 18.75 -9.53
CA ASP A 419 15.61 17.76 -9.95
C ASP A 419 16.75 17.59 -8.92
N ALA A 420 16.85 18.50 -7.94
CA ALA A 420 17.93 18.56 -6.96
C ALA A 420 17.70 17.71 -5.71
N HIS A 421 16.60 16.95 -5.64
CA HIS A 421 16.35 16.06 -4.49
C HIS A 421 17.45 14.99 -4.40
N GLU A 422 18.04 14.82 -3.22
CA GLU A 422 19.13 13.83 -3.05
C GLU A 422 18.59 12.40 -2.86
N ASP A 423 19.28 11.48 -3.52
CA ASP A 423 19.10 10.03 -3.45
C ASP A 423 20.13 9.42 -2.47
N GLN A 424 19.81 8.32 -1.81
CA GLN A 424 20.56 7.85 -0.63
C GLN A 424 21.87 7.14 -1.01
N THR A 425 22.94 7.29 -0.21
CA THR A 425 24.20 6.54 -0.39
C THR A 425 24.16 5.25 0.40
N LEU A 426 24.17 4.12 -0.31
CA LEU A 426 24.13 2.79 0.25
C LEU A 426 25.55 2.22 0.41
N ASN A 427 25.90 1.81 1.63
CA ASN A 427 27.09 1.02 1.92
C ASN A 427 26.64 -0.34 2.45
N LEU A 428 26.81 -1.39 1.66
CA LEU A 428 26.15 -2.67 1.86
C LEU A 428 27.17 -3.80 1.74
N SER A 429 27.13 -4.76 2.66
CA SER A 429 27.72 -6.07 2.47
C SER A 429 26.60 -7.09 2.41
N TYR A 430 26.54 -7.88 1.35
CA TYR A 430 25.45 -8.82 1.08
C TYR A 430 25.95 -10.13 0.50
N LEU A 431 25.15 -11.18 0.63
CA LEU A 431 25.31 -12.45 -0.06
C LEU A 431 24.56 -12.35 -1.38
N ASN A 432 25.19 -12.73 -2.49
CA ASN A 432 24.50 -12.83 -3.77
C ASN A 432 23.86 -14.23 -3.96
N HIS A 433 23.06 -14.39 -5.01
CA HIS A 433 22.35 -15.64 -5.33
C HIS A 433 23.26 -16.86 -5.59
N SER A 434 24.58 -16.65 -5.71
CA SER A 434 25.59 -17.72 -5.80
C SER A 434 26.20 -18.09 -4.44
N GLY A 435 25.72 -17.49 -3.35
CA GLY A 435 26.23 -17.70 -2.00
C GLY A 435 27.55 -16.99 -1.70
N LEU A 436 27.97 -16.02 -2.53
CA LEU A 436 29.21 -15.26 -2.32
C LEU A 436 28.92 -13.93 -1.62
N THR A 437 29.74 -13.57 -0.64
CA THR A 437 29.69 -12.25 -0.01
C THR A 437 30.30 -11.20 -0.93
N VAL A 438 29.50 -10.20 -1.27
CA VAL A 438 29.82 -9.05 -2.11
C VAL A 438 29.59 -7.78 -1.30
N SER A 439 30.40 -6.76 -1.50
CA SER A 439 30.20 -5.45 -0.88
C SER A 439 29.96 -4.41 -1.97
N PHE A 440 29.00 -3.52 -1.73
CA PHE A 440 28.65 -2.40 -2.59
C PHE A 440 28.72 -1.10 -1.80
N THR A 441 29.26 -0.07 -2.43
CA THR A 441 29.29 1.29 -1.90
C THR A 441 28.97 2.22 -3.05
N GLY A 442 27.82 2.90 -3.00
CA GLY A 442 27.36 3.77 -4.09
C GLY A 442 25.96 4.31 -3.83
N LEU A 443 25.39 5.03 -4.79
CA LEU A 443 24.02 5.54 -4.68
C LEU A 443 23.01 4.39 -4.71
N GLU A 444 21.92 4.50 -3.96
CA GLU A 444 20.89 3.46 -3.87
C GLU A 444 20.14 3.30 -5.20
N SER A 445 19.88 4.39 -5.94
CA SER A 445 19.25 4.30 -7.28
C SER A 445 20.05 3.52 -8.33
N ILE A 446 21.37 3.38 -8.16
CA ILE A 446 22.22 2.61 -9.09
C ILE A 446 22.53 1.20 -8.59
N PHE A 447 22.10 0.88 -7.37
CA PHE A 447 22.33 -0.43 -6.79
C PHE A 447 21.26 -1.42 -7.27
N ASP A 448 21.73 -2.48 -7.91
CA ASP A 448 20.86 -3.56 -8.39
C ASP A 448 20.56 -4.54 -7.25
N TRP A 449 19.50 -4.25 -6.50
CA TRP A 449 19.02 -5.10 -5.40
C TRP A 449 18.67 -6.53 -5.84
N SER A 450 18.41 -6.77 -7.13
CA SER A 450 18.15 -8.12 -7.65
C SER A 450 19.36 -9.06 -7.54
N GLN A 451 20.56 -8.54 -7.30
CA GLN A 451 21.76 -9.35 -7.09
C GLN A 451 21.90 -9.84 -5.64
N VAL A 452 21.09 -9.30 -4.73
CA VAL A 452 21.14 -9.54 -3.28
C VAL A 452 20.25 -10.71 -2.90
N ASP A 453 20.83 -11.79 -2.40
CA ASP A 453 20.13 -12.88 -1.72
C ASP A 453 19.91 -12.54 -0.23
N ARG A 454 20.94 -12.02 0.44
CA ARG A 454 20.82 -11.60 1.85
C ARG A 454 21.75 -10.46 2.23
N VAL A 455 21.22 -9.39 2.82
CA VAL A 455 22.05 -8.33 3.42
C VAL A 455 22.70 -8.83 4.71
N ILE A 456 24.01 -8.69 4.83
CA ILE A 456 24.82 -9.09 5.99
C ILE A 456 25.06 -7.88 6.92
N TRP A 457 25.22 -6.70 6.32
CA TRP A 457 25.47 -5.44 7.01
C TRP A 457 25.16 -4.28 6.06
N GLY A 458 24.62 -3.17 6.56
CA GLY A 458 24.39 -2.00 5.73
C GLY A 458 24.30 -0.68 6.49
N THR A 459 24.80 0.39 5.87
CA THR A 459 24.54 1.78 6.28
C THR A 459 23.93 2.57 5.13
N ARG A 460 22.95 3.41 5.41
CA ARG A 460 22.43 4.44 4.50
C ARG A 460 22.97 5.78 4.96
N ASP A 461 23.69 6.47 4.10
CA ASP A 461 24.34 7.76 4.38
C ASP A 461 25.25 7.74 5.64
N GLY A 462 25.78 6.56 5.97
CA GLY A 462 26.64 6.32 7.13
C GLY A 462 25.92 5.86 8.39
N ASP A 463 24.59 5.93 8.42
CA ASP A 463 23.76 5.45 9.52
C ASP A 463 23.40 3.97 9.35
N LEU A 464 23.62 3.21 10.42
CA LEU A 464 23.50 1.76 10.43
C LEU A 464 22.02 1.36 10.42
N PHE A 465 21.57 0.70 9.35
CA PHE A 465 20.20 0.19 9.27
C PHE A 465 20.11 -1.33 9.53
N LEU A 466 21.23 -2.08 9.51
CA LEU A 466 21.29 -3.51 9.86
C LEU A 466 22.62 -3.91 10.54
N THR A 467 22.57 -4.69 11.64
CA THR A 467 23.76 -5.10 12.41
C THR A 467 24.24 -6.53 12.09
N PRO A 468 25.56 -6.83 12.15
CA PRO A 468 26.07 -8.19 12.10
C PRO A 468 25.77 -8.87 13.46
N GLY A 469 24.57 -9.44 13.58
CA GLY A 469 24.08 -10.06 14.81
C GLY A 469 22.68 -10.65 14.70
N ASP A 470 21.88 -10.16 13.74
CA ASP A 470 20.48 -10.58 13.57
C ASP A 470 20.32 -11.95 12.86
N VAL A 471 21.43 -12.64 12.60
CA VAL A 471 21.47 -13.97 11.96
C VAL A 471 21.63 -15.08 12.99
N VAL A 472 20.62 -15.34 13.83
CA VAL A 472 20.38 -16.72 14.33
C VAL A 472 18.88 -16.98 14.54
N LYS A 473 18.35 -17.92 13.74
CA LYS A 473 17.00 -18.55 13.70
C LYS A 473 15.99 -17.81 12.82
N ARG A 474 15.52 -18.33 11.69
CA ARG A 474 15.20 -19.73 11.33
C ARG A 474 15.68 -20.07 9.91
N ALA A 475 16.25 -21.26 9.79
CA ALA A 475 16.17 -22.07 8.59
C ALA A 475 14.97 -23.01 8.75
N GLN A 476 14.05 -23.04 7.78
CA GLN A 476 13.50 -24.26 7.13
C GLN A 476 12.34 -23.85 6.22
N ALA A 477 12.36 -24.40 5.01
CA ALA A 477 11.31 -24.33 4.01
C ALA A 477 9.95 -24.66 4.63
N THR A 478 8.92 -23.87 4.33
CA THR A 478 7.53 -24.23 4.58
C THR A 478 7.15 -25.28 3.53
N GLU A 479 7.41 -26.55 3.85
CA GLU A 479 6.78 -27.68 3.16
C GLU A 479 5.27 -27.58 3.40
N ASP A 480 4.49 -27.64 2.32
CA ASP A 480 3.05 -27.87 2.40
C ASP A 480 2.82 -29.15 3.23
N PRO A 481 2.04 -29.08 4.33
CA PRO A 481 1.81 -30.23 5.19
C PRO A 481 1.19 -31.41 4.45
N ASN A 482 0.46 -31.17 3.34
CA ASN A 482 -0.11 -32.22 2.51
C ASN A 482 0.92 -32.88 1.59
N VAL A 483 1.89 -32.13 1.07
CA VAL A 483 3.05 -32.66 0.32
C VAL A 483 3.96 -33.49 1.24
N ALA A 484 4.12 -33.06 2.49
CA ALA A 484 4.81 -33.84 3.53
C ALA A 484 4.10 -35.17 3.84
N LEU A 485 2.76 -35.23 3.74
CA LEU A 485 2.00 -36.48 3.84
C LEU A 485 2.28 -37.40 2.64
N VAL A 486 2.35 -36.85 1.43
CA VAL A 486 2.61 -37.63 0.20
C VAL A 486 4.04 -38.17 0.14
N SER A 487 5.01 -37.45 0.71
CA SER A 487 6.40 -37.91 0.86
C SER A 487 6.65 -38.81 2.08
N SER A 488 5.62 -39.08 2.88
CA SER A 488 5.71 -39.94 4.06
C SER A 488 5.84 -41.44 3.71
N LYS A 489 6.39 -42.22 4.65
CA LYS A 489 6.54 -43.69 4.53
C LYS A 489 5.22 -44.47 4.70
N MET A 490 4.07 -43.81 4.66
CA MET A 490 2.76 -44.44 4.77
C MET A 490 2.50 -45.41 3.60
N THR A 491 1.70 -46.43 3.85
CA THR A 491 1.16 -47.27 2.78
C THR A 491 0.16 -46.48 1.93
N SER A 492 -0.08 -46.85 0.67
CA SER A 492 -1.00 -46.13 -0.22
C SER A 492 -2.39 -45.92 0.41
N LYS A 493 -2.87 -46.92 1.16
CA LYS A 493 -4.17 -46.89 1.85
C LYS A 493 -4.21 -45.94 3.06
N GLU A 494 -3.13 -45.90 3.85
CA GLU A 494 -3.03 -44.96 4.97
C GLU A 494 -2.90 -43.53 4.47
N LEU A 495 -2.19 -43.34 3.36
CA LEU A 495 -2.02 -42.05 2.72
C LEU A 495 -3.34 -41.55 2.13
N ALA A 496 -4.08 -42.41 1.42
CA ALA A 496 -5.40 -42.06 0.88
C ALA A 496 -6.38 -41.66 1.99
N ALA A 497 -6.46 -42.43 3.08
CA ALA A 497 -7.31 -42.07 4.22
C ALA A 497 -6.89 -40.73 4.87
N ALA A 498 -5.59 -40.45 4.96
CA ALA A 498 -5.08 -39.19 5.49
C ALA A 498 -5.40 -38.01 4.58
N LEU A 499 -5.34 -38.19 3.25
CA LEU A 499 -5.66 -37.15 2.27
C LEU A 499 -7.18 -36.92 2.15
N GLU A 500 -7.99 -37.97 2.26
CA GLU A 500 -9.46 -37.84 2.32
C GLU A 500 -9.91 -37.11 3.60
N ASP A 501 -9.31 -37.40 4.77
CA ASP A 501 -9.59 -36.70 6.02
C ASP A 501 -9.08 -35.24 6.00
N ALA A 502 -8.01 -34.99 5.24
CA ALA A 502 -7.43 -33.67 5.03
C ALA A 502 -8.10 -32.88 3.88
N ALA A 503 -9.12 -33.44 3.21
CA ALA A 503 -9.76 -32.76 2.09
C ALA A 503 -10.43 -31.44 2.54
N PRO A 504 -10.31 -30.34 1.75
CA PRO A 504 -9.62 -30.25 0.47
C PRO A 504 -8.09 -30.25 0.59
N VAL A 505 -7.45 -31.07 -0.24
CA VAL A 505 -6.00 -31.16 -0.35
C VAL A 505 -5.49 -30.17 -1.41
N SER A 506 -4.28 -29.64 -1.23
CA SER A 506 -3.64 -28.76 -2.21
C SER A 506 -3.38 -29.44 -3.55
N ASP A 507 -3.37 -28.64 -4.62
CA ASP A 507 -3.08 -29.12 -5.97
C ASP A 507 -1.73 -29.84 -6.07
N ASP A 508 -0.69 -29.31 -5.40
CA ASP A 508 0.64 -29.93 -5.38
C ASP A 508 0.63 -31.34 -4.78
N ALA A 509 -0.10 -31.54 -3.68
CA ALA A 509 -0.23 -32.84 -3.05
C ALA A 509 -1.13 -33.80 -3.86
N LEU A 510 -2.16 -33.30 -4.55
CA LEU A 510 -2.99 -34.12 -5.46
C LEU A 510 -2.20 -34.53 -6.72
N ILE A 511 -1.40 -33.63 -7.27
CA ILE A 511 -0.49 -33.91 -8.41
C ILE A 511 0.57 -34.93 -7.98
N GLU A 512 1.17 -34.76 -6.81
CA GLU A 512 2.18 -35.70 -6.29
C GLU A 512 1.54 -37.06 -5.96
N ALA A 513 0.33 -37.10 -5.41
CA ALA A 513 -0.43 -38.33 -5.15
C ALA A 513 -0.75 -39.08 -6.45
N ALA A 514 -1.19 -38.35 -7.49
CA ALA A 514 -1.44 -38.91 -8.82
C ALA A 514 -0.17 -39.45 -9.51
N GLY A 515 0.99 -38.84 -9.22
CA GLY A 515 2.31 -39.23 -9.74
C GLY A 515 3.13 -40.16 -8.84
N ARG A 516 2.61 -40.57 -7.67
CA ARG A 516 3.37 -41.29 -6.65
C ARG A 516 3.81 -42.69 -7.12
N SER A 517 5.00 -43.11 -6.66
CA SER A 517 5.53 -44.47 -6.85
C SER A 517 5.84 -45.15 -5.51
N PRO A 518 5.21 -46.31 -5.18
CA PRO A 518 4.20 -47.03 -5.97
C PRO A 518 2.89 -46.24 -6.08
N SER A 519 2.15 -46.44 -7.17
CA SER A 519 0.85 -45.80 -7.39
C SER A 519 -0.15 -46.20 -6.32
N MET A 520 -1.11 -45.32 -6.05
CA MET A 520 -2.29 -45.67 -5.27
C MET A 520 -3.17 -46.67 -6.01
N ASP A 521 -4.02 -47.38 -5.26
CA ASP A 521 -5.11 -48.15 -5.86
C ASP A 521 -6.08 -47.20 -6.56
N PRO A 522 -6.69 -47.58 -7.70
CA PRO A 522 -7.64 -46.72 -8.41
C PRO A 522 -8.77 -46.18 -7.54
N THR A 523 -9.29 -46.99 -6.62
CA THR A 523 -10.39 -46.58 -5.74
C THR A 523 -9.96 -45.59 -4.67
N ASP A 524 -8.71 -45.72 -4.18
CA ASP A 524 -8.12 -44.82 -3.19
C ASP A 524 -7.81 -43.45 -3.81
N LEU A 525 -7.26 -43.41 -5.03
CA LEU A 525 -6.96 -42.15 -5.73
C LEU A 525 -8.23 -41.46 -6.23
N GLU A 526 -9.23 -42.23 -6.69
CA GLU A 526 -10.56 -41.70 -7.00
C GLU A 526 -11.19 -41.04 -5.78
N GLY A 527 -11.15 -41.71 -4.62
CA GLY A 527 -11.68 -41.19 -3.36
C GLY A 527 -11.03 -39.88 -2.94
N VAL A 528 -9.70 -39.79 -2.99
CA VAL A 528 -8.95 -38.56 -2.70
C VAL A 528 -9.32 -37.40 -3.64
N LEU A 529 -9.43 -37.68 -4.95
CA LEU A 529 -9.75 -36.66 -5.95
C LEU A 529 -11.21 -36.20 -5.87
N LEU A 530 -12.16 -37.12 -5.64
CA LEU A 530 -13.57 -36.78 -5.45
C LEU A 530 -13.82 -36.07 -4.13
N ALA A 531 -13.13 -36.46 -3.05
CA ALA A 531 -13.18 -35.78 -1.76
C ALA A 531 -12.66 -34.34 -1.87
N SER A 532 -11.64 -34.10 -2.70
CA SER A 532 -11.11 -32.76 -2.96
C SER A 532 -11.85 -32.01 -4.08
N GLY A 533 -12.80 -32.67 -4.76
CA GLY A 533 -13.59 -32.11 -5.85
C GLY A 533 -15.07 -31.86 -5.50
N PRO A 534 -15.92 -31.58 -6.49
CA PRO A 534 -17.34 -31.25 -6.30
C PRO A 534 -18.16 -32.27 -5.51
N SER A 535 -17.87 -33.57 -5.65
CA SER A 535 -18.53 -34.62 -4.88
C SER A 535 -18.23 -34.55 -3.38
N GLY A 536 -17.09 -34.00 -2.99
CA GLY A 536 -16.73 -33.69 -1.60
C GLY A 536 -17.28 -32.34 -1.10
N GLY A 537 -18.02 -31.60 -1.94
CA GLY A 537 -18.50 -30.26 -1.63
C GLY A 537 -17.46 -29.15 -1.89
N ASN A 538 -16.37 -29.47 -2.58
CA ASN A 538 -15.29 -28.54 -2.91
C ASN A 538 -15.43 -27.96 -4.33
N PRO A 539 -14.70 -26.88 -4.68
CA PRO A 539 -14.61 -26.42 -6.06
C PRO A 539 -14.11 -27.50 -7.01
N LYS A 540 -14.24 -27.24 -8.31
CA LYS A 540 -13.64 -28.12 -9.32
C LYS A 540 -12.14 -28.20 -9.13
N LEU A 541 -11.60 -29.39 -9.34
CA LEU A 541 -10.16 -29.62 -9.42
C LEU A 541 -9.57 -28.74 -10.51
N SER A 542 -8.38 -28.20 -10.25
CA SER A 542 -7.69 -27.37 -11.23
C SER A 542 -7.33 -28.16 -12.48
N GLN A 543 -7.05 -27.43 -13.55
CA GLN A 543 -6.66 -28.04 -14.82
C GLN A 543 -5.42 -28.94 -14.65
N ASP A 544 -4.45 -28.55 -13.82
CA ASP A 544 -3.21 -29.31 -13.60
C ASP A 544 -3.45 -30.60 -12.84
N VAL A 545 -4.34 -30.60 -11.84
CA VAL A 545 -4.77 -31.82 -11.13
C VAL A 545 -5.51 -32.77 -12.08
N LEU A 546 -6.40 -32.24 -12.92
CA LEU A 546 -7.12 -33.05 -13.92
C LEU A 546 -6.17 -33.64 -14.97
N LEU A 547 -5.18 -32.87 -15.42
CA LEU A 547 -4.15 -33.36 -16.33
C LEU A 547 -3.25 -34.40 -15.65
N ALA A 548 -2.92 -34.23 -14.36
CA ALA A 548 -2.20 -35.21 -13.57
C ALA A 548 -3.02 -36.51 -13.36
N ALA A 549 -4.33 -36.39 -13.15
CA ALA A 549 -5.25 -37.53 -13.06
C ALA A 549 -5.33 -38.30 -14.38
N VAL A 550 -5.48 -37.59 -15.51
CA VAL A 550 -5.38 -38.19 -16.86
C VAL A 550 -4.00 -38.83 -17.07
N ALA A 551 -2.96 -38.24 -16.48
CA ALA A 551 -1.61 -38.73 -16.59
C ALA A 551 -1.30 -39.94 -15.69
N SER A 552 -2.09 -40.18 -14.65
CA SER A 552 -1.81 -41.17 -13.63
C SER A 552 -1.92 -42.61 -14.17
N GLU A 553 -0.96 -43.45 -13.81
CA GLU A 553 -1.06 -44.90 -14.00
C GLU A 553 -1.90 -45.58 -12.91
N GLY A 554 -2.24 -44.84 -11.84
CA GLY A 554 -3.05 -45.31 -10.73
C GLY A 554 -4.56 -45.25 -10.98
N LEU A 555 -5.04 -44.51 -11.98
CA LEU A 555 -6.47 -44.40 -12.32
C LEU A 555 -6.85 -45.30 -13.50
N ASP A 556 -7.86 -46.16 -13.28
CA ASP A 556 -8.52 -46.86 -14.36
C ASP A 556 -9.53 -45.94 -15.08
N ASP A 557 -10.06 -46.43 -16.20
CA ASP A 557 -10.93 -45.64 -17.08
C ASP A 557 -12.28 -45.32 -16.42
N SER A 558 -12.73 -46.11 -15.45
CA SER A 558 -13.98 -45.87 -14.71
C SER A 558 -13.78 -44.79 -13.66
N ALA A 559 -12.71 -44.90 -12.87
CA ALA A 559 -12.33 -43.94 -11.84
C ALA A 559 -12.03 -42.56 -12.45
N LEU A 560 -11.29 -42.53 -13.57
CA LEU A 560 -11.01 -41.28 -14.28
C LEU A 560 -12.30 -40.64 -14.82
N ALA A 561 -13.21 -41.42 -15.39
CA ALA A 561 -14.48 -40.90 -15.88
C ALA A 561 -15.35 -40.31 -14.76
N SER A 562 -15.34 -40.94 -13.58
CA SER A 562 -16.01 -40.45 -12.37
C SER A 562 -15.48 -39.07 -11.95
N VAL A 563 -14.15 -38.93 -11.83
CA VAL A 563 -13.49 -37.65 -11.51
C VAL A 563 -13.78 -36.58 -12.57
N LEU A 564 -13.70 -36.94 -13.85
CA LEU A 564 -13.98 -36.00 -14.95
C LEU A 564 -15.45 -35.56 -14.99
N LEU A 565 -16.38 -36.47 -14.72
CA LEU A 565 -17.81 -36.16 -14.67
C LEU A 565 -18.14 -35.23 -13.50
N ASP A 566 -17.53 -35.48 -12.34
CA ASP A 566 -17.65 -34.63 -11.16
C ASP A 566 -17.19 -33.19 -11.43
N ASN A 567 -16.24 -33.04 -12.35
CA ASN A 567 -15.65 -31.75 -12.73
C ASN A 567 -16.23 -31.13 -14.02
N SER A 568 -17.27 -31.71 -14.62
CA SER A 568 -17.91 -31.17 -15.84
C SER A 568 -18.59 -29.81 -15.64
N PRO A 569 -18.58 -28.86 -16.61
CA PRO A 569 -17.81 -28.88 -17.86
C PRO A 569 -16.29 -28.79 -17.67
N LEU A 570 -15.52 -29.41 -18.58
CA LEU A 570 -14.06 -29.54 -18.52
C LEU A 570 -13.35 -28.59 -19.49
N PRO A 571 -12.11 -28.14 -19.18
CA PRO A 571 -11.26 -27.43 -20.12
C PRO A 571 -10.93 -28.28 -21.36
N GLN A 572 -10.83 -27.65 -22.54
CA GLN A 572 -10.54 -28.33 -23.80
C GLN A 572 -9.23 -29.14 -23.75
N GLU A 573 -8.23 -28.64 -23.04
CA GLU A 573 -6.94 -29.32 -22.90
C GLU A 573 -7.03 -30.65 -22.14
N VAL A 574 -7.92 -30.74 -21.14
CA VAL A 574 -8.19 -31.99 -20.41
C VAL A 574 -8.91 -32.99 -21.32
N ILE A 575 -9.84 -32.52 -22.15
CA ILE A 575 -10.56 -33.35 -23.14
C ILE A 575 -9.57 -33.94 -24.15
N ASP A 576 -8.71 -33.09 -24.71
CA ASP A 576 -7.71 -33.48 -25.70
C ASP A 576 -6.68 -34.45 -25.09
N ALA A 577 -6.22 -34.19 -23.86
CA ALA A 577 -5.33 -35.08 -23.13
C ALA A 577 -5.97 -36.45 -22.85
N THR A 578 -7.25 -36.46 -22.47
CA THR A 578 -8.01 -37.70 -22.20
C THR A 578 -8.17 -38.54 -23.47
N LEU A 579 -8.55 -37.92 -24.59
CA LEU A 579 -8.67 -38.59 -25.89
C LEU A 579 -7.33 -39.17 -26.38
N ASN A 580 -6.24 -38.45 -26.14
CA ASN A 580 -4.90 -38.89 -26.53
C ASN A 580 -4.36 -40.02 -25.66
N LYS A 581 -4.57 -39.97 -24.34
CA LYS A 581 -3.96 -40.90 -23.38
C LYS A 581 -4.81 -42.13 -23.06
N LYS A 582 -6.14 -42.02 -23.14
CA LYS A 582 -7.11 -43.10 -22.83
C LYS A 582 -8.12 -43.31 -23.97
N PRO A 583 -7.68 -43.68 -25.19
CA PRO A 583 -8.56 -43.80 -26.36
C PRO A 583 -9.64 -44.89 -26.23
N ALA A 584 -9.50 -45.85 -25.31
CA ALA A 584 -10.49 -46.88 -25.04
C ALA A 584 -11.72 -46.35 -24.24
N MET A 585 -11.54 -45.26 -23.48
CA MET A 585 -12.60 -44.61 -22.69
C MET A 585 -13.65 -43.90 -23.56
N ALA A 586 -13.29 -43.62 -24.83
CA ALA A 586 -14.08 -42.89 -25.81
C ALA A 586 -15.31 -43.63 -26.37
N THR A 587 -15.66 -44.82 -25.85
CA THR A 587 -16.77 -45.62 -26.41
C THR A 587 -18.03 -45.69 -25.55
N ASN A 588 -17.99 -45.28 -24.27
CA ASN A 588 -19.17 -45.26 -23.40
C ASN A 588 -19.07 -44.29 -22.21
N GLU A 589 -17.89 -44.11 -21.60
CA GLU A 589 -17.76 -43.28 -20.38
C GLU A 589 -17.44 -41.82 -20.71
N LEU A 590 -16.54 -41.56 -21.67
CA LEU A 590 -16.26 -40.20 -22.13
C LEU A 590 -17.48 -39.55 -22.82
N ASP A 591 -18.32 -40.34 -23.48
CA ASP A 591 -19.58 -39.85 -24.06
C ASP A 591 -20.55 -39.35 -22.98
N LYS A 592 -20.56 -39.95 -21.78
CA LYS A 592 -21.35 -39.45 -20.65
C LYS A 592 -20.77 -38.14 -20.11
N VAL A 593 -19.44 -38.03 -20.04
CA VAL A 593 -18.75 -36.80 -19.62
C VAL A 593 -19.03 -35.67 -20.61
N LEU A 594 -18.92 -35.94 -21.92
CA LEU A 594 -19.20 -34.97 -22.99
C LEU A 594 -20.69 -34.62 -23.10
N ALA A 595 -21.60 -35.55 -22.80
CA ALA A 595 -23.03 -35.25 -22.74
C ALA A 595 -23.45 -34.46 -21.48
N ALA A 596 -22.60 -34.45 -20.44
CA ALA A 596 -22.79 -33.64 -19.25
C ALA A 596 -22.16 -32.24 -19.35
N GLN A 597 -21.37 -31.97 -20.40
CA GLN A 597 -20.96 -30.62 -20.80
C GLN A 597 -22.11 -29.89 -21.50
#